data_AF-R9IXQ2-F1
#
_entry.id   AF-R9IXQ2-F1
#
_cell.length_a   1.000
_cell.length_b   1.000
_cell.length_c   1.000
_cell.angle_alpha   90.00
_cell.angle_beta   90.00
_cell.angle_gamma   90.00
#
_symmetry.space_group_name_H-M   'P 1'
#
loop_
_entity.id
_entity.type
_entity.pdbx_description
1 polymer ?
#
loop_
_entity_poly.entity_id
_entity_poly.type
_entity_poly.pdbx_seq_one_letter_code
_entity_poly.pdbx_strand_id
1 'polypeptide(L)'
;MKQDTQKALRESDPAFASFLQRVRKERNIYLEQLAEGLMSASQLARIEKGQRPVHKNMRDRLLGRLGIASDLYENLLDIDDYRTWECQRNIMLAVEQQETIKAQQFIAEYGRQKLSKDKLKQQFCLVMKAEVLKQQKADLLEIGACYEQAVKLTVPDIEQLNLGKSLLSIQEVNMILEYEFYHKDEKFLQKCAALMTYVSDSVYDELSKVKIYPKIVYYYLREVFSGSVLSSPEWVEESLQVCNCAIEMLRNTGRAFYLIELLEAKCKLFEIIETNQEEYIENTELIELFRKLYCEYDVPVYMQDCVYLYRQRWVFYIGDVLRIRRKMYGLTQEELCKGICVPKTLRRTERMKRNMQQNMLGAVMRRLGLSKEYQRVRLVTDDEDVVRLYEELNICRNNFDVKKARYLFNQIEEKISLNIPENKQYFIDIEASLDWMEGKINKEEFALREEKALRCTLNIDDLPDINEIFLTEMEMSCIRKRMRGLEKTEKGEYIKLLLRFFEQYERKKELSDCISMYEFVMVSMANELGNMDKHQTAINIDKKIIKESLKCKRLWAVSNSLYDILWNESEQAINEGDKISKDKMTEGLRQCIAFSHFCRQIYIEKFLCEKLHQS
;
A
#
# COMPACT_ATOMS: atom_id res chain seq x y z
N MET A 1 39.29 16.42 13.35
CA MET A 1 37.83 16.55 13.11
C MET A 1 37.32 16.01 11.75
N LYS A 2 38.11 15.27 10.96
CA LYS A 2 37.69 14.69 9.65
C LYS A 2 37.58 13.16 9.61
N GLN A 3 37.80 12.45 10.72
CA GLN A 3 37.76 10.97 10.79
C GLN A 3 36.58 10.39 11.58
N ASP A 4 35.91 11.17 12.44
CA ASP A 4 34.82 10.66 13.28
C ASP A 4 33.43 10.66 12.61
N THR A 5 33.28 11.35 11.48
CA THR A 5 32.00 11.38 10.73
C THR A 5 31.81 10.16 9.83
N GLN A 6 32.91 9.47 9.44
CA GLN A 6 32.85 8.25 8.62
C GLN A 6 32.67 6.96 9.43
N LYS A 7 32.85 7.00 10.76
CA LYS A 7 32.77 5.81 11.63
C LYS A 7 31.37 5.57 12.22
N ALA A 8 30.45 6.53 12.10
CA ALA A 8 29.08 6.42 12.61
C ALA A 8 28.05 5.90 11.57
N LEU A 9 28.51 5.58 10.37
CA LEU A 9 27.72 5.12 9.20
C LEU A 9 27.99 3.63 8.89
N ARG A 10 28.46 2.82 9.85
CA ARG A 10 29.04 1.48 9.61
C ARG A 10 28.27 0.31 10.25
N GLU A 11 26.96 0.39 10.37
CA GLU A 11 26.16 -0.75 10.85
C GLU A 11 25.02 -0.98 9.85
N SER A 12 25.10 -2.08 9.09
CA SER A 12 24.03 -2.55 8.21
C SER A 12 23.02 -3.33 9.03
N ASP A 13 21.73 -3.24 8.71
CA ASP A 13 20.71 -4.07 9.33
C ASP A 13 20.95 -5.57 9.07
N PRO A 14 21.40 -6.37 10.06
CA PRO A 14 21.72 -7.78 9.86
C PRO A 14 20.50 -8.62 9.48
N ALA A 15 19.29 -8.17 9.87
CA ALA A 15 18.05 -8.83 9.49
C ALA A 15 17.79 -8.64 7.99
N PHE A 16 17.91 -7.41 7.49
CA PHE A 16 17.78 -7.13 6.05
C PHE A 16 18.84 -7.85 5.23
N ALA A 17 20.11 -7.85 5.65
CA ALA A 17 21.20 -8.50 4.92
C ALA A 17 20.96 -10.02 4.78
N SER A 18 20.60 -10.68 5.88
CA SER A 18 20.27 -12.11 5.90
C SER A 18 19.03 -12.41 5.07
N PHE A 19 17.97 -11.59 5.19
CA PHE A 19 16.74 -11.71 4.41
C PHE A 19 17.01 -11.61 2.91
N LEU A 20 17.70 -10.56 2.47
CA LEU A 20 18.03 -10.35 1.06
C LEU A 20 18.81 -11.52 0.47
N GLN A 21 19.84 -11.99 1.20
CA GLN A 21 20.64 -13.12 0.75
C GLN A 21 19.82 -14.41 0.61
N ARG A 22 18.95 -14.68 1.59
CA ARG A 22 18.14 -15.88 1.61
C ARG A 22 17.16 -15.89 0.45
N VAL A 23 16.33 -14.85 0.32
CA VAL A 23 15.33 -14.72 -0.75
C VAL A 23 15.98 -14.86 -2.12
N ARG A 24 17.15 -14.23 -2.34
CA ARG A 24 17.87 -14.36 -3.60
C ARG A 24 18.28 -15.81 -3.88
N LYS A 25 18.83 -16.52 -2.88
CA LYS A 25 19.26 -17.91 -3.01
C LYS A 25 18.09 -18.87 -3.24
N GLU A 26 17.00 -18.71 -2.50
CA GLU A 26 15.78 -19.52 -2.66
C GLU A 26 15.20 -19.40 -4.06
N ARG A 27 15.22 -18.19 -4.63
CA ARG A 27 14.77 -17.92 -6.00
C ARG A 27 15.80 -18.27 -7.08
N ASN A 28 16.94 -18.87 -6.70
CA ASN A 28 18.05 -19.24 -7.59
C ASN A 28 18.57 -18.06 -8.45
N ILE A 29 18.58 -16.86 -7.88
CA ILE A 29 19.03 -15.64 -8.57
C ILE A 29 20.52 -15.40 -8.31
N TYR A 30 21.30 -15.13 -9.35
CA TYR A 30 22.72 -14.81 -9.22
C TYR A 30 22.95 -13.38 -8.73
N LEU A 31 24.09 -13.13 -8.08
CA LEU A 31 24.45 -11.80 -7.58
C LEU A 31 24.57 -10.79 -8.72
N GLU A 32 25.10 -11.24 -9.85
CA GLU A 32 25.29 -10.47 -11.07
C GLU A 32 23.95 -9.99 -11.62
N GLN A 33 22.95 -10.88 -11.69
CA GLN A 33 21.60 -10.54 -12.17
C GLN A 33 20.92 -9.52 -11.26
N LEU A 34 20.96 -9.72 -9.94
CA LEU A 34 20.32 -8.79 -9.01
C LEU A 34 21.01 -7.42 -8.98
N ALA A 35 22.35 -7.39 -9.10
CA ALA A 35 23.14 -6.17 -9.05
C ALA A 35 23.15 -5.37 -10.37
N GLU A 36 22.78 -6.00 -11.49
CA GLU A 36 22.92 -5.45 -12.85
C GLU A 36 22.40 -4.01 -12.99
N GLY A 37 23.24 -3.11 -13.50
CA GLY A 37 22.91 -1.68 -13.64
C GLY A 37 22.84 -0.88 -12.33
N LEU A 38 22.67 -1.52 -11.17
CA LEU A 38 22.60 -0.87 -9.85
C LEU A 38 23.99 -0.73 -9.20
N MET A 39 24.74 -1.82 -9.16
CA MET A 39 26.05 -1.92 -8.52
C MET A 39 26.85 -3.12 -9.02
N SER A 40 28.09 -3.30 -8.56
CA SER A 40 28.83 -4.54 -8.84
C SER A 40 28.38 -5.70 -7.94
N ALA A 41 28.47 -6.94 -8.44
CA ALA A 41 28.18 -8.14 -7.66
C ALA A 41 29.00 -8.22 -6.34
N SER A 42 30.25 -7.73 -6.36
CA SER A 42 31.08 -7.63 -5.14
C SER A 42 30.50 -6.67 -4.10
N GLN A 43 29.91 -5.56 -4.53
CA GLN A 43 29.26 -4.61 -3.62
C GLN A 43 27.99 -5.22 -3.03
N LEU A 44 27.17 -5.89 -3.83
CA LEU A 44 25.99 -6.61 -3.36
C LEU A 44 26.37 -7.73 -2.36
N ALA A 45 27.41 -8.51 -2.64
CA ALA A 45 27.90 -9.55 -1.74
C ALA A 45 28.33 -9.00 -0.37
N ARG A 46 28.85 -7.77 -0.31
CA ARG A 46 29.17 -7.10 0.97
C ARG A 46 27.92 -6.63 1.71
N ILE A 47 26.87 -6.24 0.99
CA ILE A 47 25.57 -5.91 1.60
C ILE A 47 24.96 -7.17 2.24
N GLU A 48 24.92 -8.28 1.50
CA GLU A 48 24.41 -9.57 2.00
C GLU A 48 25.19 -10.12 3.22
N LYS A 49 26.49 -9.81 3.31
CA LYS A 49 27.31 -10.19 4.47
C LYS A 49 27.17 -9.24 5.66
N GLY A 50 26.33 -8.21 5.58
CA GLY A 50 26.22 -7.17 6.60
C GLY A 50 27.49 -6.33 6.77
N GLN A 51 28.32 -6.24 5.73
CA GLN A 51 29.59 -5.50 5.76
C GLN A 51 29.43 -4.08 5.20
N ARG A 52 28.32 -3.83 4.49
CA ARG A 52 28.01 -2.54 3.88
C ARG A 52 26.55 -2.19 4.11
N PRO A 53 26.23 -1.00 4.67
CA PRO A 53 24.86 -0.54 4.76
C PRO A 53 24.34 -0.11 3.39
N VAL A 54 23.03 -0.09 3.27
CA VAL A 54 22.32 0.26 2.03
C VAL A 54 21.13 1.16 2.37
N HIS A 55 21.02 2.27 1.64
CA HIS A 55 19.93 3.24 1.81
C HIS A 55 18.59 2.64 1.40
N LYS A 56 17.50 3.15 1.98
CA LYS A 56 16.13 2.65 1.77
C LYS A 56 15.77 2.46 0.30
N ASN A 57 16.01 3.46 -0.55
CA ASN A 57 15.63 3.38 -1.97
C ASN A 57 16.34 2.24 -2.71
N MET A 58 17.59 1.94 -2.35
CA MET A 58 18.32 0.81 -2.93
C MET A 58 17.85 -0.53 -2.34
N ARG A 59 17.47 -0.57 -1.06
CA ARG A 59 16.80 -1.74 -0.46
C ARG A 59 15.52 -2.07 -1.21
N ASP A 60 14.65 -1.08 -1.40
CA ASP A 60 13.38 -1.25 -2.10
C ASP A 60 13.57 -1.66 -3.57
N ARG A 61 14.59 -1.13 -4.26
CA ARG A 61 14.90 -1.54 -5.63
C ARG A 61 15.34 -3.01 -5.69
N LEU A 62 16.20 -3.45 -4.78
CA LEU A 62 16.65 -4.84 -4.72
C LEU A 62 15.49 -5.80 -4.38
N LEU A 63 14.64 -5.44 -3.41
CA LEU A 63 13.46 -6.21 -3.06
C LEU A 63 12.42 -6.24 -4.19
N GLY A 64 12.20 -5.11 -4.87
CA GLY A 64 11.28 -5.02 -6.00
C GLY A 64 11.73 -5.87 -7.18
N ARG A 65 13.04 -5.98 -7.44
CA ARG A 65 13.62 -6.94 -8.41
C ARG A 65 13.42 -8.38 -7.99
N LEU A 66 13.46 -8.64 -6.69
CA LEU A 66 13.07 -9.94 -6.14
C LEU A 66 11.56 -10.11 -6.05
N GLY A 67 10.73 -9.18 -6.56
CA GLY A 67 9.27 -9.29 -6.58
C GLY A 67 8.55 -9.14 -5.25
N ILE A 68 9.19 -8.47 -4.30
CA ILE A 68 8.62 -8.17 -2.98
C ILE A 68 8.21 -6.70 -2.95
N ALA A 69 6.91 -6.44 -2.82
CA ALA A 69 6.39 -5.08 -2.63
C ALA A 69 6.86 -4.45 -1.31
N SER A 70 7.41 -3.24 -1.39
CA SER A 70 7.72 -2.42 -0.21
C SER A 70 6.47 -1.97 0.56
N ASP A 71 5.30 -2.07 -0.04
CA ASP A 71 4.00 -1.60 0.48
C ASP A 71 3.47 -2.41 1.66
N LEU A 72 4.04 -3.59 1.91
CA LEU A 72 3.62 -4.50 2.98
C LEU A 72 4.27 -4.19 4.33
N TYR A 73 5.26 -3.29 4.35
CA TYR A 73 6.08 -3.04 5.53
C TYR A 73 5.74 -1.71 6.20
N GLU A 74 5.72 -1.74 7.53
CA GLU A 74 5.89 -0.52 8.32
C GLU A 74 7.36 -0.09 8.27
N ASN A 75 7.63 1.18 7.95
CA ASN A 75 8.98 1.66 7.67
C ASN A 75 9.46 2.65 8.73
N LEU A 76 10.50 2.27 9.46
CA LEU A 76 11.21 3.13 10.40
C LEU A 76 12.53 3.57 9.77
N LEU A 77 12.63 4.87 9.48
CA LEU A 77 13.75 5.45 8.75
C LEU A 77 14.72 6.20 9.67
N ASP A 78 15.98 6.13 9.31
CA ASP A 78 17.02 6.98 9.89
C ASP A 78 16.91 8.42 9.36
N ILE A 79 17.80 9.32 9.81
CA ILE A 79 17.73 10.74 9.43
C ILE A 79 17.85 10.95 7.92
N ASP A 80 18.74 10.22 7.25
CA ASP A 80 19.07 10.48 5.84
C ASP A 80 18.01 9.85 4.92
N ASP A 81 17.56 8.63 5.23
CA ASP A 81 16.47 7.96 4.54
C ASP A 81 15.14 8.72 4.73
N TYR A 82 14.85 9.22 5.93
CA TYR A 82 13.62 9.99 6.20
C TYR A 82 13.56 11.31 5.43
N ARG A 83 14.66 12.08 5.40
CA ARG A 83 14.75 13.32 4.62
C ARG A 83 14.60 13.08 3.12
N THR A 84 15.17 11.98 2.65
CA THR A 84 15.05 11.55 1.26
C THR A 84 13.59 11.25 0.91
N TRP A 85 12.92 10.46 1.75
CA TRP A 85 11.51 10.16 1.61
C TRP A 85 10.64 11.43 1.64
N GLU A 86 10.87 12.35 2.58
CA GLU A 86 10.12 13.60 2.69
C GLU A 86 10.23 14.46 1.42
N CYS A 87 11.43 14.58 0.85
CA CYS A 87 11.64 15.28 -0.42
C CYS A 87 10.87 14.61 -1.57
N GLN A 88 10.98 13.28 -1.71
CA GLN A 88 10.28 12.53 -2.76
C GLN A 88 8.77 12.63 -2.62
N ARG A 89 8.26 12.55 -1.39
CA ARG A 89 6.84 12.71 -1.08
C ARG A 89 6.32 14.09 -1.49
N ASN A 90 7.03 15.16 -1.16
CA ASN A 90 6.62 16.52 -1.53
C ASN A 90 6.60 16.72 -3.06
N ILE A 91 7.54 16.11 -3.79
CA ILE A 91 7.53 16.10 -5.26
C ILE A 91 6.29 15.35 -5.78
N MET A 92 6.06 14.11 -5.31
CA MET A 92 4.91 13.31 -5.74
C MET A 92 3.59 14.03 -5.48
N LEU A 93 3.43 14.62 -4.29
CA LEU A 93 2.22 15.35 -3.91
C LEU A 93 1.95 16.55 -4.83
N ALA A 94 3.00 17.27 -5.24
CA ALA A 94 2.87 18.40 -6.17
C ALA A 94 2.50 17.92 -7.60
N VAL A 95 3.05 16.79 -8.04
CA VAL A 95 2.68 16.16 -9.33
C VAL A 95 1.23 15.69 -9.31
N GLU A 96 0.79 15.01 -8.25
CA GLU A 96 -0.60 14.54 -8.10
C GLU A 96 -1.62 15.69 -8.10
N GLN A 97 -1.27 16.82 -7.50
CA GLN A 97 -2.10 18.03 -7.46
C GLN A 97 -1.98 18.88 -8.73
N GLN A 98 -1.21 18.42 -9.74
CA GLN A 98 -0.91 19.15 -10.98
C GLN A 98 -0.32 20.55 -10.72
N GLU A 99 0.37 20.74 -9.58
CA GLU A 99 1.06 21.97 -9.22
C GLU A 99 2.44 22.04 -9.92
N THR A 100 2.42 22.06 -11.25
CA THR A 100 3.62 21.86 -12.10
C THR A 100 4.80 22.75 -11.74
N ILE A 101 4.57 24.03 -11.41
CA ILE A 101 5.63 24.98 -11.01
C ILE A 101 6.29 24.54 -9.69
N LYS A 102 5.49 24.19 -8.68
CA LYS A 102 6.01 23.71 -7.39
C LYS A 102 6.74 22.38 -7.54
N ALA A 103 6.20 21.47 -8.35
CA ALA A 103 6.84 20.20 -8.66
C ALA A 103 8.25 20.40 -9.27
N GLN A 104 8.38 21.29 -10.26
CA GLN A 104 9.68 21.62 -10.87
C GLN A 104 10.67 22.22 -9.85
N GLN A 105 10.20 23.11 -8.97
CA GLN A 105 11.02 23.69 -7.91
C GLN A 105 11.55 22.60 -6.95
N PHE A 106 10.67 21.74 -6.45
CA PHE A 106 11.05 20.64 -5.56
C PHE A 106 11.99 19.63 -6.24
N ILE A 107 11.76 19.29 -7.52
CA ILE A 107 12.64 18.41 -8.29
C ILE A 107 14.05 19.03 -8.41
N ALA A 108 14.13 20.33 -8.73
CA ALA A 108 15.40 21.03 -8.86
C ALA A 108 16.16 21.13 -7.53
N GLU A 109 15.45 21.44 -6.43
CA GLU A 109 16.02 21.48 -5.09
C GLU A 109 16.55 20.12 -4.65
N TYR A 110 15.75 19.07 -4.80
CA TYR A 110 16.14 17.71 -4.46
C TYR A 110 17.35 17.27 -5.29
N GLY A 111 17.35 17.54 -6.61
CA GLY A 111 18.45 17.22 -7.51
C GLY A 111 19.80 17.87 -7.14
N ARG A 112 19.80 19.06 -6.52
CA ARG A 112 21.02 19.78 -6.08
C ARG A 112 21.64 19.23 -4.79
N GLN A 113 20.90 18.47 -3.97
CA GLN A 113 21.42 17.99 -2.69
C GLN A 113 22.59 17.00 -2.86
N LYS A 114 23.52 16.97 -1.88
CA LYS A 114 24.61 15.98 -1.80
C LYS A 114 24.02 14.57 -1.96
N LEU A 115 24.63 13.74 -2.80
CA LEU A 115 24.08 12.52 -3.45
C LEU A 115 23.53 12.74 -4.87
N SER A 116 23.89 13.85 -5.54
CA SER A 116 23.54 14.08 -6.95
C SER A 116 24.04 13.01 -7.93
N LYS A 117 24.93 12.09 -7.50
CA LYS A 117 25.42 10.92 -8.27
C LYS A 117 24.68 9.61 -7.98
N ASP A 118 23.70 9.61 -7.09
CA ASP A 118 22.86 8.43 -6.85
C ASP A 118 21.93 8.21 -8.04
N LYS A 119 22.10 7.06 -8.71
CA LYS A 119 21.34 6.66 -9.89
C LYS A 119 19.84 6.61 -9.62
N LEU A 120 19.41 6.09 -8.47
CA LEU A 120 17.98 5.95 -8.16
C LEU A 120 17.33 7.31 -7.89
N LYS A 121 18.08 8.21 -7.26
CA LYS A 121 17.66 9.59 -7.08
C LYS A 121 17.51 10.34 -8.40
N GLN A 122 18.50 10.25 -9.28
CA GLN A 122 18.44 10.86 -10.61
C GLN A 122 17.28 10.31 -11.42
N GLN A 123 17.11 8.99 -11.41
CA GLN A 123 16.01 8.30 -12.08
C GLN A 123 14.65 8.81 -11.60
N PHE A 124 14.44 8.90 -10.28
CA PHE A 124 13.22 9.49 -9.70
C PHE A 124 12.99 10.92 -10.20
N CYS A 125 14.02 11.79 -10.18
CA CYS A 125 13.90 13.17 -10.64
C CYS A 125 13.52 13.26 -12.12
N LEU A 126 14.12 12.42 -12.97
CA LEU A 126 13.85 12.38 -14.41
C LEU A 126 12.43 11.90 -14.71
N VAL A 127 11.96 10.86 -14.02
CA VAL A 127 10.58 10.37 -14.18
C VAL A 127 9.58 11.42 -13.72
N MET A 128 9.76 12.04 -12.55
CA MET A 128 8.87 13.10 -12.07
C MET A 128 8.90 14.33 -13.00
N LYS A 129 10.05 14.66 -13.60
CA LYS A 129 10.14 15.70 -14.63
C LYS A 129 9.32 15.33 -15.86
N ALA A 130 9.39 14.09 -16.32
CA ALA A 130 8.60 13.59 -17.45
C ALA A 130 7.09 13.68 -17.16
N GLU A 131 6.64 13.33 -15.95
CA GLU A 131 5.23 13.50 -15.53
C GLU A 131 4.79 14.97 -15.57
N VAL A 132 5.63 15.90 -15.11
CA VAL A 132 5.32 17.34 -15.21
C VAL A 132 5.23 17.79 -16.67
N LEU A 133 6.15 17.33 -17.53
CA LEU A 133 6.12 17.67 -18.97
C LEU A 133 4.85 17.12 -19.65
N LYS A 134 4.40 15.92 -19.28
CA LYS A 134 3.11 15.36 -19.73
C LYS A 134 1.94 16.25 -19.34
N GLN A 135 1.89 16.71 -18.09
CA GLN A 135 0.84 17.61 -17.60
C GLN A 135 0.86 18.96 -18.32
N GLN A 136 2.03 19.43 -18.72
CA GLN A 136 2.22 20.66 -19.50
C GLN A 136 1.96 20.47 -21.00
N LYS A 137 1.69 19.24 -21.46
CA LYS A 137 1.56 18.89 -22.88
C LYS A 137 2.77 19.34 -23.70
N ALA A 138 3.96 19.17 -23.13
CA ALA A 138 5.23 19.48 -23.78
C ALA A 138 5.48 18.56 -24.98
N ASP A 139 6.55 18.85 -25.72
CA ASP A 139 6.92 18.09 -26.90
C ASP A 139 7.24 16.61 -26.55
N LEU A 140 6.82 15.69 -27.43
CA LEU A 140 6.97 14.25 -27.20
C LEU A 140 8.45 13.84 -27.12
N LEU A 141 9.35 14.50 -27.85
CA LEU A 141 10.78 14.20 -27.81
C LEU A 141 11.39 14.64 -26.47
N GLU A 142 10.93 15.75 -25.89
CA GLU A 142 11.39 16.21 -24.58
C GLU A 142 10.98 15.24 -23.45
N ILE A 143 9.76 14.71 -23.53
CA ILE A 143 9.27 13.69 -22.59
C ILE A 143 10.04 12.39 -22.78
N GLY A 144 10.19 11.93 -24.04
CA GLY A 144 10.93 10.71 -24.39
C GLY A 144 12.38 10.76 -23.91
N ALA A 145 13.07 11.88 -24.10
CA ALA A 145 14.44 12.08 -23.64
C ALA A 145 14.59 11.98 -22.11
N CYS A 146 13.56 12.36 -21.34
CA CYS A 146 13.57 12.18 -19.88
C CYS A 146 13.50 10.70 -19.49
N TYR A 147 12.61 9.91 -20.13
CA TYR A 147 12.52 8.47 -19.85
C TYR A 147 13.73 7.69 -20.35
N GLU A 148 14.28 8.04 -21.51
CA GLU A 148 15.52 7.44 -22.02
C GLU A 148 16.67 7.63 -21.03
N GLN A 149 16.88 8.86 -20.54
CA GLN A 149 17.89 9.12 -19.53
C GLN A 149 17.60 8.37 -18.22
N ALA A 150 16.33 8.27 -17.83
CA ALA A 150 15.93 7.60 -16.60
C ALA A 150 16.19 6.08 -16.65
N VAL A 151 15.80 5.42 -17.74
CA VAL A 151 15.92 3.97 -17.89
C VAL A 151 17.38 3.54 -17.99
N LYS A 152 18.20 4.28 -18.75
CA LYS A 152 19.65 3.99 -18.93
C LYS A 152 20.48 4.09 -17.65
N LEU A 153 19.95 4.70 -16.58
CA LEU A 153 20.64 4.72 -15.28
C LEU A 153 20.71 3.33 -14.63
N THR A 154 19.69 2.48 -14.82
CA THR A 154 19.62 1.14 -14.21
C THR A 154 19.47 0.00 -15.21
N VAL A 155 19.18 0.30 -16.48
CA VAL A 155 19.16 -0.62 -17.62
C VAL A 155 19.97 0.01 -18.76
N PRO A 156 21.32 0.02 -18.65
CA PRO A 156 22.18 0.81 -19.54
C PRO A 156 22.11 0.39 -21.02
N ASP A 157 21.97 -0.91 -21.28
CA ASP A 157 21.92 -1.50 -22.63
C ASP A 157 20.48 -1.83 -23.04
N ILE A 158 19.56 -0.88 -22.85
CA ILE A 158 18.11 -1.06 -23.09
C ILE A 158 17.82 -1.54 -24.53
N GLU A 159 18.60 -1.09 -25.51
CA GLU A 159 18.44 -1.47 -26.91
C GLU A 159 18.75 -2.94 -27.18
N GLN A 160 19.48 -3.61 -26.28
CA GLN A 160 19.84 -5.04 -26.35
C GLN A 160 19.17 -5.86 -25.24
N LEU A 161 18.18 -5.28 -24.56
CA LEU A 161 17.56 -5.88 -23.38
C LEU A 161 16.96 -7.26 -23.71
N ASN A 162 17.38 -8.27 -22.95
CA ASN A 162 16.77 -9.58 -22.97
C ASN A 162 15.95 -9.79 -21.69
N LEU A 163 14.63 -9.62 -21.80
CA LEU A 163 13.71 -9.76 -20.66
C LEU A 163 13.82 -11.14 -19.97
N GLY A 164 14.04 -12.22 -20.72
CA GLY A 164 14.16 -13.58 -20.16
C GLY A 164 15.42 -13.81 -19.31
N LYS A 165 16.40 -12.90 -19.34
CA LYS A 165 17.61 -12.96 -18.50
C LYS A 165 17.69 -11.83 -17.46
N SER A 166 16.79 -10.86 -17.55
CA SER A 166 16.85 -9.61 -16.79
C SER A 166 15.99 -9.68 -15.54
N LEU A 167 16.49 -9.10 -14.45
CA LEU A 167 15.74 -8.93 -13.22
C LEU A 167 15.43 -7.45 -13.01
N LEU A 168 14.16 -7.08 -13.17
CA LEU A 168 13.67 -5.71 -13.19
C LEU A 168 12.70 -5.50 -12.02
N SER A 169 12.59 -4.26 -11.54
CA SER A 169 11.49 -3.86 -10.66
C SER A 169 10.32 -3.29 -11.45
N ILE A 170 9.14 -3.17 -10.84
CA ILE A 170 7.96 -2.58 -11.51
C ILE A 170 8.22 -1.14 -12.00
N GLN A 171 9.07 -0.36 -11.32
CA GLN A 171 9.45 0.97 -11.79
C GLN A 171 10.31 0.89 -13.05
N GLU A 172 11.20 -0.10 -13.14
CA GLU A 172 12.03 -0.35 -14.33
C GLU A 172 11.17 -0.79 -15.52
N VAL A 173 10.24 -1.72 -15.29
CA VAL A 173 9.24 -2.12 -16.31
C VAL A 173 8.45 -0.91 -16.80
N ASN A 174 8.01 -0.03 -15.89
CA ASN A 174 7.34 1.22 -16.27
C ASN A 174 8.22 2.13 -17.13
N MET A 175 9.47 2.36 -16.75
CA MET A 175 10.36 3.20 -17.55
C MET A 175 10.68 2.59 -18.92
N ILE A 176 10.78 1.26 -19.01
CA ILE A 176 10.94 0.56 -20.28
C ILE A 176 9.71 0.76 -21.15
N LEU A 177 8.50 0.55 -20.62
CA LEU A 177 7.25 0.79 -21.34
C LEU A 177 7.17 2.23 -21.88
N GLU A 178 7.50 3.20 -21.04
CA GLU A 178 7.51 4.63 -21.42
C GLU A 178 8.58 4.90 -22.49
N TYR A 179 9.81 4.39 -22.31
CA TYR A 179 10.88 4.50 -23.30
C TYR A 179 10.44 3.95 -24.67
N GLU A 180 9.90 2.73 -24.69
CA GLU A 180 9.43 2.09 -25.93
C GLU A 180 8.26 2.84 -26.56
N PHE A 181 7.37 3.44 -25.76
CA PHE A 181 6.26 4.23 -26.29
C PHE A 181 6.72 5.51 -26.99
N TYR A 182 7.70 6.22 -26.42
CA TYR A 182 8.25 7.44 -27.03
C TYR A 182 9.25 7.18 -28.17
N HIS A 183 9.81 5.96 -28.26
CA HIS A 183 10.67 5.50 -29.35
C HIS A 183 9.96 4.46 -30.24
N LYS A 184 8.62 4.49 -30.26
CA LYS A 184 7.83 3.41 -30.85
C LYS A 184 8.19 3.18 -32.32
N ASP A 185 8.35 1.90 -32.63
CA ASP A 185 8.57 1.35 -33.96
C ASP A 185 7.45 0.36 -34.30
N GLU A 186 7.52 -0.27 -35.47
CA GLU A 186 6.56 -1.29 -35.91
C GLU A 186 6.47 -2.50 -34.96
N LYS A 187 7.44 -2.67 -34.05
CA LYS A 187 7.50 -3.78 -33.08
C LYS A 187 6.93 -3.43 -31.72
N PHE A 188 6.41 -2.21 -31.52
CA PHE A 188 5.90 -1.77 -30.22
C PHE A 188 4.88 -2.74 -29.61
N LEU A 189 3.93 -3.27 -30.39
CA LEU A 189 2.96 -4.27 -29.92
C LEU A 189 3.64 -5.56 -29.41
N GLN A 190 4.67 -6.04 -30.12
CA GLN A 190 5.44 -7.22 -29.71
C GLN A 190 6.22 -6.95 -28.41
N LYS A 191 6.75 -5.73 -28.24
CA LYS A 191 7.44 -5.31 -27.01
C LYS A 191 6.47 -5.22 -25.83
N CYS A 192 5.25 -4.70 -26.03
CA CYS A 192 4.20 -4.73 -25.02
C CYS A 192 3.83 -6.16 -24.64
N ALA A 193 3.63 -7.07 -25.61
CA ALA A 193 3.38 -8.48 -25.35
C ALA A 193 4.50 -9.13 -24.53
N ALA A 194 5.76 -8.86 -24.88
CA ALA A 194 6.92 -9.36 -24.13
C ALA A 194 6.96 -8.83 -22.68
N LEU A 195 6.58 -7.56 -22.47
CA LEU A 195 6.46 -6.99 -21.12
C LEU A 195 5.29 -7.59 -20.33
N MET A 196 4.17 -7.88 -20.97
CA MET A 196 3.04 -8.59 -20.35
C MET A 196 3.47 -9.98 -19.88
N THR A 197 4.08 -10.77 -20.76
CA THR A 197 4.64 -12.09 -20.42
C THR A 197 5.66 -11.99 -19.28
N TYR A 198 6.58 -11.02 -19.36
CA TYR A 198 7.57 -10.80 -18.31
C TYR A 198 6.91 -10.57 -16.94
N VAL A 199 5.91 -9.68 -16.85
CA VAL A 199 5.23 -9.39 -15.59
C VAL A 199 4.43 -10.59 -15.09
N SER A 200 3.73 -11.30 -15.98
CA SER A 200 2.94 -12.49 -15.63
C SER A 200 3.81 -13.61 -15.04
N ASP A 201 4.94 -13.89 -15.70
CA ASP A 201 5.87 -14.99 -15.36
C ASP A 201 6.87 -14.61 -14.25
N SER A 202 6.95 -13.33 -13.90
CA SER A 202 7.85 -12.85 -12.84
C SER A 202 7.49 -13.35 -11.45
N VAL A 203 8.46 -13.23 -10.54
CA VAL A 203 8.31 -13.53 -9.12
C VAL A 203 7.57 -12.45 -8.32
N TYR A 204 6.93 -11.49 -9.00
CA TYR A 204 6.18 -10.40 -8.38
C TYR A 204 4.97 -10.93 -7.60
N ASP A 205 4.74 -10.36 -6.42
CA ASP A 205 3.45 -10.51 -5.74
C ASP A 205 2.29 -9.85 -6.54
N GLU A 206 1.07 -10.26 -6.24
CA GLU A 206 -0.13 -9.79 -6.95
C GLU A 206 -0.32 -8.26 -6.85
N LEU A 207 0.07 -7.63 -5.73
CA LEU A 207 -0.03 -6.17 -5.56
C LEU A 207 1.02 -5.43 -6.41
N SER A 208 2.18 -6.04 -6.63
CA SER A 208 3.20 -5.52 -7.55
C SER A 208 2.74 -5.67 -9.00
N LYS A 209 2.20 -6.83 -9.39
CA LYS A 209 1.73 -7.06 -10.77
C LYS A 209 0.61 -6.10 -11.16
N VAL A 210 -0.40 -5.92 -10.30
CA VAL A 210 -1.57 -5.07 -10.62
C VAL A 210 -1.21 -3.58 -10.77
N LYS A 211 -0.06 -3.13 -10.26
CA LYS A 211 0.40 -1.74 -10.45
C LYS A 211 0.90 -1.46 -11.87
N ILE A 212 1.38 -2.48 -12.60
CA ILE A 212 2.05 -2.30 -13.88
C ILE A 212 1.40 -3.06 -15.04
N TYR A 213 0.88 -4.27 -14.81
CA TYR A 213 0.26 -5.08 -15.87
C TYR A 213 -0.93 -4.36 -16.56
N PRO A 214 -1.89 -3.76 -15.83
CA PRO A 214 -2.99 -3.01 -16.44
C PRO A 214 -2.53 -1.84 -17.31
N LYS A 215 -1.44 -1.18 -16.92
CA LYS A 215 -0.85 -0.08 -17.70
C LYS A 215 -0.27 -0.57 -19.02
N ILE A 216 0.44 -1.70 -19.01
CA ILE A 216 1.01 -2.30 -20.24
C ILE A 216 -0.13 -2.69 -21.19
N VAL A 217 -1.18 -3.36 -20.67
CA VAL A 217 -2.36 -3.75 -21.47
C VAL A 217 -3.05 -2.53 -22.06
N TYR A 218 -3.21 -1.46 -21.28
CA TYR A 218 -3.78 -0.21 -21.81
C TYR A 218 -2.93 0.38 -22.95
N TYR A 219 -1.60 0.39 -22.82
CA TYR A 219 -0.70 0.88 -23.88
C TYR A 219 -0.76 0.00 -25.13
N TYR A 220 -0.82 -1.32 -24.95
CA TYR A 220 -1.02 -2.29 -26.03
C TYR A 220 -2.34 -2.04 -26.77
N LEU A 221 -3.47 -2.03 -26.06
CA LEU A 221 -4.80 -1.84 -26.66
C LEU A 221 -4.92 -0.48 -27.35
N ARG A 222 -4.36 0.58 -26.74
CA ARG A 222 -4.32 1.90 -27.37
C ARG A 222 -3.61 1.87 -28.72
N GLU A 223 -2.49 1.15 -28.83
CA GLU A 223 -1.80 1.04 -30.12
C GLU A 223 -2.58 0.15 -31.10
N VAL A 224 -3.17 -0.96 -30.64
CA VAL A 224 -4.04 -1.83 -31.47
C VAL A 224 -5.19 -1.05 -32.10
N PHE A 225 -5.85 -0.18 -31.35
CA PHE A 225 -6.93 0.67 -31.87
C PHE A 225 -6.44 1.78 -32.80
N SER A 226 -5.18 2.21 -32.66
CA SER A 226 -4.62 3.28 -33.49
C SER A 226 -4.05 2.78 -34.82
N GLY A 227 -3.58 1.53 -34.84
CA GLY A 227 -3.15 0.87 -36.06
C GLY A 227 -4.33 0.19 -36.75
N SER A 228 -4.27 0.03 -38.07
CA SER A 228 -5.23 -0.77 -38.87
C SER A 228 -5.16 -2.28 -38.56
N VAL A 229 -4.68 -2.67 -37.37
CA VAL A 229 -4.27 -4.03 -36.97
C VAL A 229 -5.48 -4.92 -36.65
N LEU A 230 -6.65 -4.34 -36.38
CA LEU A 230 -7.92 -5.05 -36.12
C LEU A 230 -8.51 -5.77 -37.35
N SER A 231 -7.68 -6.11 -38.35
CA SER A 231 -8.11 -6.73 -39.60
C SER A 231 -8.34 -8.25 -39.50
N SER A 232 -8.00 -8.90 -38.38
CA SER A 232 -8.16 -10.35 -38.17
C SER A 232 -8.89 -10.68 -36.84
N PRO A 233 -9.87 -11.60 -36.84
CA PRO A 233 -10.58 -12.04 -35.63
C PRO A 233 -9.68 -12.55 -34.50
N GLU A 234 -8.56 -13.20 -34.83
CA GLU A 234 -7.61 -13.76 -33.85
C GLU A 234 -6.99 -12.67 -32.95
N TRP A 235 -6.68 -11.51 -33.53
CA TRP A 235 -6.13 -10.38 -32.78
C TRP A 235 -7.14 -9.75 -31.82
N VAL A 236 -8.43 -9.79 -32.17
CA VAL A 236 -9.50 -9.26 -31.33
C VAL A 236 -9.74 -10.19 -30.13
N GLU A 237 -9.69 -11.50 -30.35
CA GLU A 237 -9.79 -12.50 -29.28
C GLU A 237 -8.61 -12.41 -28.30
N GLU A 238 -7.37 -12.32 -28.80
CA GLU A 238 -6.18 -12.12 -27.97
C GLU A 238 -6.27 -10.81 -27.17
N SER A 239 -6.70 -9.72 -27.82
CA SER A 239 -6.89 -8.40 -27.18
C SER A 239 -7.93 -8.45 -26.06
N LEU A 240 -9.03 -9.17 -26.26
CA LEU A 240 -10.06 -9.36 -25.25
C LEU A 240 -9.55 -10.22 -24.08
N GLN A 241 -8.77 -11.26 -24.37
CA GLN A 241 -8.18 -12.12 -23.35
C GLN A 241 -7.23 -11.35 -22.43
N VAL A 242 -6.30 -10.56 -22.99
CA VAL A 242 -5.36 -9.77 -22.17
C VAL A 242 -6.08 -8.66 -21.39
N CYS A 243 -7.13 -8.06 -21.96
CA CYS A 243 -7.97 -7.07 -21.29
C CYS A 243 -8.71 -7.67 -20.09
N ASN A 244 -9.35 -8.84 -20.28
CA ASN A 244 -10.03 -9.56 -19.21
C ASN A 244 -9.07 -9.99 -18.11
N CYS A 245 -7.87 -10.46 -18.48
CA CYS A 245 -6.83 -10.81 -17.51
C CYS A 245 -6.46 -9.61 -16.62
N ALA A 246 -6.23 -8.43 -17.20
CA ALA A 246 -5.93 -7.22 -16.43
C ALA A 246 -7.09 -6.78 -15.50
N ILE A 247 -8.33 -6.84 -16.00
CA ILE A 247 -9.53 -6.52 -15.20
C ILE A 247 -9.67 -7.50 -14.02
N GLU A 248 -9.42 -8.79 -14.24
CA GLU A 248 -9.50 -9.79 -13.17
C GLU A 248 -8.42 -9.59 -12.10
N MET A 249 -7.20 -9.18 -12.48
CA MET A 249 -6.16 -8.80 -11.50
C MET A 249 -6.59 -7.60 -10.64
N LEU A 250 -7.22 -6.60 -11.27
CA LEU A 250 -7.77 -5.42 -10.59
C LEU A 250 -8.90 -5.80 -9.63
N ARG A 251 -9.84 -6.65 -10.08
CA ARG A 251 -10.94 -7.21 -9.30
C ARG A 251 -10.42 -7.99 -8.08
N ASN A 252 -9.48 -8.92 -8.28
CA ASN A 252 -8.94 -9.78 -7.20
C ASN A 252 -8.19 -9.00 -6.12
N THR A 253 -7.54 -7.90 -6.48
CA THR A 253 -6.76 -7.08 -5.54
C THR A 253 -7.55 -5.88 -5.01
N GLY A 254 -8.74 -5.60 -5.54
CA GLY A 254 -9.52 -4.41 -5.23
C GLY A 254 -8.82 -3.11 -5.58
N ARG A 255 -8.20 -3.06 -6.76
CA ARG A 255 -7.49 -1.89 -7.29
C ARG A 255 -8.19 -1.38 -8.55
N ALA A 256 -7.96 -0.11 -8.86
CA ALA A 256 -8.59 0.58 -9.99
C ALA A 256 -7.56 1.24 -10.94
N PHE A 257 -6.31 0.77 -10.96
CA PHE A 257 -5.28 1.29 -11.87
C PHE A 257 -5.67 1.01 -13.32
N TYR A 258 -5.84 2.06 -14.13
CA TYR A 258 -6.28 1.97 -15.53
C TYR A 258 -7.61 1.25 -15.75
N LEU A 259 -8.44 1.08 -14.70
CA LEU A 259 -9.65 0.26 -14.78
C LEU A 259 -10.67 0.83 -15.79
N ILE A 260 -10.93 2.14 -15.75
CA ILE A 260 -11.93 2.75 -16.64
C ILE A 260 -11.46 2.69 -18.09
N GLU A 261 -10.18 2.97 -18.32
CA GLU A 261 -9.56 2.86 -19.63
C GLU A 261 -9.67 1.45 -20.22
N LEU A 262 -9.51 0.42 -19.38
CA LEU A 262 -9.63 -0.98 -19.79
C LEU A 262 -11.10 -1.39 -20.01
N LEU A 263 -12.03 -0.96 -19.17
CA LEU A 263 -13.46 -1.22 -19.38
C LEU A 263 -13.94 -0.58 -20.69
N GLU A 264 -13.51 0.65 -21.00
CA GLU A 264 -13.82 1.30 -22.27
C GLU A 264 -13.18 0.60 -23.47
N ALA A 265 -11.93 0.13 -23.32
CA ALA A 265 -11.28 -0.69 -24.34
C ALA A 265 -12.05 -2.00 -24.58
N LYS A 266 -12.58 -2.62 -23.52
CA LYS A 266 -13.41 -3.83 -23.61
C LYS A 266 -14.72 -3.57 -24.37
N CYS A 267 -15.41 -2.45 -24.13
CA CYS A 267 -16.59 -2.04 -24.92
C CYS A 267 -16.25 -1.95 -26.42
N LYS A 268 -15.14 -1.30 -26.76
CA LYS A 268 -14.70 -1.19 -28.17
C LYS A 268 -14.41 -2.53 -28.81
N LEU A 269 -13.86 -3.50 -28.07
CA LEU A 269 -13.64 -4.86 -28.58
C LEU A 269 -14.97 -5.57 -28.85
N PHE A 270 -15.96 -5.44 -27.96
CA PHE A 270 -17.29 -6.03 -28.18
C PHE A 270 -18.03 -5.45 -29.40
N GLU A 271 -17.89 -4.15 -29.65
CA GLU A 271 -18.43 -3.51 -30.87
C GLU A 271 -17.87 -4.14 -32.16
N ILE A 272 -16.68 -4.74 -32.12
CA ILE A 272 -16.01 -5.36 -33.27
C ILE A 272 -16.45 -6.82 -33.46
N ILE A 273 -16.58 -7.61 -32.39
CA ILE A 273 -16.87 -9.06 -32.47
C ILE A 273 -18.39 -9.33 -32.60
N GLU A 274 -19.27 -8.32 -32.50
CA GLU A 274 -20.74 -8.46 -32.54
C GLU A 274 -21.27 -9.57 -31.59
N THR A 275 -20.64 -9.77 -30.43
CA THR A 275 -20.97 -10.85 -29.49
C THR A 275 -21.13 -10.35 -28.06
N ASN A 276 -21.94 -11.08 -27.29
CA ASN A 276 -22.20 -10.92 -25.86
C ASN A 276 -22.81 -9.57 -25.40
N GLN A 277 -24.02 -9.28 -25.88
CA GLN A 277 -24.76 -8.05 -25.51
C GLN A 277 -24.95 -7.86 -24.00
N GLU A 278 -25.12 -8.94 -23.23
CA GLU A 278 -25.29 -8.87 -21.78
C GLU A 278 -24.03 -8.33 -21.09
N GLU A 279 -22.87 -8.93 -21.37
CA GLU A 279 -21.59 -8.48 -20.81
C GLU A 279 -21.22 -7.06 -21.27
N TYR A 280 -21.59 -6.67 -22.49
CA TYR A 280 -21.44 -5.29 -22.97
C TYR A 280 -22.29 -4.30 -22.14
N ILE A 281 -23.54 -4.64 -21.85
CA ILE A 281 -24.44 -3.82 -21.02
C ILE A 281 -23.87 -3.71 -19.60
N GLU A 282 -23.53 -4.83 -18.96
CA GLU A 282 -22.96 -4.85 -17.62
C GLU A 282 -21.68 -4.00 -17.53
N ASN A 283 -20.80 -4.12 -18.53
CA ASN A 283 -19.55 -3.37 -18.59
C ASN A 283 -19.81 -1.86 -18.76
N THR A 284 -20.82 -1.48 -19.55
CA THR A 284 -21.22 -0.08 -19.75
C THR A 284 -21.83 0.51 -18.48
N GLU A 285 -22.72 -0.22 -17.81
CA GLU A 285 -23.31 0.19 -16.53
C GLU A 285 -22.23 0.38 -15.46
N LEU A 286 -21.24 -0.51 -15.42
CA LEU A 286 -20.11 -0.40 -14.50
C LEU A 286 -19.27 0.86 -14.77
N ILE A 287 -18.98 1.19 -16.04
CA ILE A 287 -18.26 2.42 -16.42
C ILE A 287 -19.01 3.65 -15.91
N GLU A 288 -20.32 3.74 -16.16
CA GLU A 288 -21.13 4.88 -15.75
C GLU A 288 -21.24 5.00 -14.23
N LEU A 289 -21.36 3.87 -13.53
CA LEU A 289 -21.32 3.83 -12.06
C LEU A 289 -20.01 4.41 -11.52
N PHE A 290 -18.86 3.95 -12.04
CA PHE A 290 -17.57 4.48 -11.63
C PHE A 290 -17.44 5.97 -11.97
N ARG A 291 -17.77 6.39 -13.20
CA ARG A 291 -17.69 7.80 -13.61
C ARG A 291 -18.50 8.70 -12.70
N LYS A 292 -19.75 8.33 -12.42
CA LYS A 292 -20.62 9.04 -11.48
C LYS A 292 -19.95 9.18 -10.13
N LEU A 293 -19.42 8.07 -9.58
CA LEU A 293 -18.77 8.07 -8.27
C LEU A 293 -17.49 8.95 -8.26
N TYR A 294 -16.61 8.80 -9.25
CA TYR A 294 -15.39 9.61 -9.35
C TYR A 294 -15.71 11.11 -9.45
N CYS A 295 -16.71 11.49 -10.25
CA CYS A 295 -17.18 12.87 -10.37
C CYS A 295 -17.79 13.40 -9.08
N GLU A 296 -18.61 12.62 -8.38
CA GLU A 296 -19.24 13.01 -7.11
C GLU A 296 -18.20 13.38 -6.04
N TYR A 297 -17.07 12.68 -6.01
CA TYR A 297 -16.01 12.88 -5.02
C TYR A 297 -14.87 13.79 -5.47
N ASP A 298 -14.99 14.42 -6.65
CA ASP A 298 -13.96 15.28 -7.24
C ASP A 298 -12.61 14.56 -7.36
N VAL A 299 -12.64 13.36 -7.94
CA VAL A 299 -11.46 12.55 -8.22
C VAL A 299 -11.39 12.29 -9.73
N PRO A 300 -10.22 12.49 -10.38
CA PRO A 300 -10.07 12.20 -11.80
C PRO A 300 -10.42 10.74 -12.13
N VAL A 301 -11.32 10.59 -13.11
CA VAL A 301 -11.79 9.30 -13.63
C VAL A 301 -10.61 8.48 -14.17
N TYR A 302 -9.85 9.07 -15.09
CA TYR A 302 -8.71 8.44 -15.75
C TYR A 302 -7.42 8.58 -14.95
N MET A 303 -6.49 7.65 -15.14
CA MET A 303 -5.12 7.74 -14.62
C MET A 303 -4.37 8.93 -15.22
N GLN A 304 -3.72 9.73 -14.38
CA GLN A 304 -3.07 10.98 -14.81
C GLN A 304 -1.54 10.91 -14.78
N ASP A 305 -0.96 10.02 -13.97
CA ASP A 305 0.48 9.96 -13.70
C ASP A 305 0.90 8.56 -13.21
N CYS A 306 2.21 8.37 -12.97
CA CYS A 306 2.77 7.14 -12.41
C CYS A 306 3.31 7.25 -10.97
N VAL A 307 2.95 8.29 -10.21
CA VAL A 307 3.51 8.51 -8.86
C VAL A 307 3.16 7.38 -7.88
N TYR A 308 2.04 6.68 -8.12
CA TYR A 308 1.60 5.53 -7.33
C TYR A 308 2.62 4.37 -7.31
N LEU A 309 3.53 4.31 -8.29
CA LEU A 309 4.63 3.35 -8.35
C LEU A 309 5.77 3.65 -7.37
N TYR A 310 5.82 4.87 -6.83
CA TYR A 310 6.88 5.36 -5.95
C TYR A 310 6.41 5.62 -4.52
N ARG A 311 5.10 5.52 -4.27
CA ARG A 311 4.52 5.74 -2.94
C ARG A 311 5.02 4.69 -1.95
N GLN A 312 5.53 5.16 -0.82
CA GLN A 312 5.88 4.32 0.32
C GLN A 312 4.83 4.49 1.41
N ARG A 313 4.45 3.38 2.05
CA ARG A 313 3.42 3.37 3.08
C ARG A 313 4.02 3.40 4.49
N TRP A 314 3.28 4.03 5.39
CA TRP A 314 3.47 3.92 6.84
C TRP A 314 4.93 4.17 7.27
N VAL A 315 5.43 5.34 6.85
CA VAL A 315 6.83 5.75 7.01
C VAL A 315 6.98 6.71 8.19
N PHE A 316 7.95 6.43 9.06
CA PHE A 316 8.21 7.24 10.25
C PHE A 316 9.70 7.51 10.43
N TYR A 317 10.00 8.68 11.00
CA TYR A 317 11.32 8.92 11.55
C TYR A 317 11.48 8.17 12.88
N ILE A 318 12.52 7.34 13.00
CA ILE A 318 12.83 6.56 14.21
C ILE A 318 12.87 7.45 15.45
N GLY A 319 13.53 8.61 15.38
CA GLY A 319 13.69 9.49 16.53
C GLY A 319 12.36 10.04 17.05
N ASP A 320 11.38 10.28 16.17
CA ASP A 320 10.03 10.69 16.59
C ASP A 320 9.30 9.53 17.25
N VAL A 321 9.38 8.33 16.69
CA VAL A 321 8.77 7.12 17.29
C VAL A 321 9.29 6.90 18.71
N LEU A 322 10.62 6.96 18.91
CA LEU A 322 11.22 6.82 20.24
C LEU A 322 10.73 7.90 21.21
N ARG A 323 10.74 9.16 20.75
CA ARG A 323 10.34 10.31 21.57
C ARG A 323 8.87 10.22 21.98
N ILE A 324 8.00 9.87 21.03
CA ILE A 324 6.55 9.75 21.24
C ILE A 324 6.28 8.59 22.20
N ARG A 325 6.78 7.39 21.91
CA ARG A 325 6.54 6.20 22.74
C ARG A 325 7.14 6.34 24.15
N ARG A 326 8.29 7.01 24.29
CA ARG A 326 8.86 7.35 25.61
C ARG A 326 7.93 8.25 26.42
N LYS A 327 7.40 9.31 25.79
CA LYS A 327 6.46 10.23 26.44
C LYS A 327 5.13 9.55 26.78
N MET A 328 4.65 8.64 25.93
CA MET A 328 3.45 7.84 26.20
C MET A 328 3.60 7.06 27.52
N TYR A 329 4.80 6.57 27.84
CA TYR A 329 5.08 5.85 29.09
C TYR A 329 5.52 6.76 30.25
N GLY A 330 5.47 8.08 30.10
CA GLY A 330 5.91 9.03 31.13
C GLY A 330 7.41 9.00 31.45
N LEU A 331 8.23 8.35 30.61
CA LEU A 331 9.64 8.12 30.88
C LEU A 331 10.52 9.34 30.56
N THR A 332 11.48 9.62 31.43
CA THR A 332 12.59 10.54 31.15
C THR A 332 13.61 9.93 30.18
N GLN A 333 14.50 10.76 29.62
CA GLN A 333 15.59 10.25 28.77
C GLN A 333 16.55 9.37 29.60
N GLU A 334 16.77 9.74 30.86
CA GLU A 334 17.62 9.06 31.83
C GLU A 334 17.10 7.65 32.13
N GLU A 335 15.81 7.51 32.42
CA GLU A 335 15.18 6.20 32.69
C GLU A 335 15.21 5.29 31.47
N LEU A 336 14.84 5.81 30.30
CA LEU A 336 14.84 5.00 29.07
C LEU A 336 16.27 4.52 28.73
N CYS A 337 17.28 5.37 28.93
CA CYS A 337 18.67 5.05 28.61
C CYS A 337 19.39 4.17 29.64
N LYS A 338 18.86 4.01 30.86
CA LYS A 338 19.54 3.30 31.97
C LYS A 338 20.01 1.90 31.58
N GLY A 339 21.33 1.66 31.62
CA GLY A 339 21.92 0.37 31.26
C GLY A 339 21.97 0.06 29.75
N ILE A 340 21.66 1.03 28.88
CA ILE A 340 21.73 0.88 27.41
C ILE A 340 22.72 1.87 26.81
N CYS A 341 22.53 3.17 27.06
CA CYS A 341 23.36 4.23 26.48
C CYS A 341 23.34 5.51 27.33
N VAL A 342 24.07 6.54 26.93
CA VAL A 342 24.01 7.85 27.59
C VAL A 342 22.82 8.69 27.09
N PRO A 343 22.10 9.45 27.95
CA PRO A 343 20.93 10.25 27.55
C PRO A 343 21.19 11.23 26.41
N LYS A 344 22.43 11.73 26.30
CA LYS A 344 22.87 12.61 25.21
C LYS A 344 22.76 11.96 23.84
N THR A 345 22.92 10.64 23.74
CA THR A 345 22.77 9.89 22.48
C THR A 345 21.31 9.87 22.06
N LEU A 346 20.40 9.43 22.95
CA LEU A 346 18.96 9.46 22.70
C LEU A 346 18.48 10.87 22.34
N ARG A 347 18.86 11.90 23.11
CA ARG A 347 18.48 13.30 22.85
C ARG A 347 18.89 13.78 21.45
N ARG A 348 20.03 13.33 20.93
CA ARG A 348 20.48 13.68 19.58
C ARG A 348 19.67 12.95 18.51
N THR A 349 19.28 11.71 18.76
CA THR A 349 18.37 10.95 17.88
C THR A 349 16.97 11.54 17.89
N GLU A 350 16.36 11.79 19.05
CA GLU A 350 15.03 12.42 19.14
C GLU A 350 14.96 13.82 18.49
N ARG A 351 16.09 14.51 18.33
CA ARG A 351 16.18 15.85 17.72
C ARG A 351 16.66 15.82 16.27
N MET A 352 16.70 14.65 15.62
CA MET A 352 17.18 14.50 14.25
C MET A 352 18.60 15.06 14.03
N LYS A 353 19.47 14.97 15.05
CA LYS A 353 20.86 15.47 15.00
C LYS A 353 21.88 14.38 14.72
N ARG A 354 21.62 13.14 15.15
CA ARG A 354 22.51 11.98 14.91
C ARG A 354 21.77 10.66 15.05
N ASN A 355 22.05 9.72 14.16
CA ASN A 355 21.58 8.34 14.27
C ASN A 355 22.22 7.63 15.48
N MET A 356 21.44 6.80 16.17
CA MET A 356 21.91 5.92 17.24
C MET A 356 22.53 4.65 16.63
N GLN A 357 23.54 4.05 17.27
CA GLN A 357 24.06 2.75 16.82
C GLN A 357 23.00 1.67 16.97
N GLN A 358 23.02 0.68 16.09
CA GLN A 358 21.91 -0.25 15.92
C GLN A 358 21.66 -1.10 17.16
N ASN A 359 22.71 -1.60 17.82
CA ASN A 359 22.57 -2.41 19.04
C ASN A 359 21.91 -1.61 20.17
N MET A 360 22.32 -0.34 20.35
CA MET A 360 21.70 0.54 21.35
C MET A 360 20.26 0.86 20.97
N LEU A 361 20.01 1.13 19.69
CA LEU A 361 18.67 1.45 19.19
C LEU A 361 17.70 0.28 19.38
N GLY A 362 18.10 -0.93 18.98
CA GLY A 362 17.28 -2.14 19.18
C GLY A 362 16.95 -2.37 20.65
N ALA A 363 17.89 -2.16 21.56
CA ALA A 363 17.64 -2.26 23.00
C ALA A 363 16.66 -1.18 23.52
N VAL A 364 16.78 0.07 23.05
CA VAL A 364 15.84 1.14 23.39
C VAL A 364 14.44 0.84 22.85
N MET A 365 14.33 0.38 21.60
CA MET A 365 13.06 0.02 20.97
C MET A 365 12.37 -1.12 21.73
N ARG A 366 13.09 -2.18 22.08
CA ARG A 366 12.55 -3.31 22.86
C ARG A 366 12.05 -2.87 24.23
N ARG A 367 12.75 -1.96 24.91
CA ARG A 367 12.29 -1.37 26.18
C ARG A 367 11.00 -0.57 26.03
N LEU A 368 10.73 -0.03 24.84
CA LEU A 368 9.51 0.69 24.50
C LEU A 368 8.39 -0.22 23.96
N GLY A 369 8.57 -1.54 23.97
CA GLY A 369 7.61 -2.50 23.42
C GLY A 369 7.59 -2.55 21.89
N LEU A 370 8.63 -2.02 21.24
CA LEU A 370 8.76 -1.97 19.80
C LEU A 370 9.71 -3.06 19.28
N SER A 371 9.43 -3.50 18.06
CA SER A 371 10.29 -4.39 17.28
C SER A 371 11.66 -3.72 17.02
N LYS A 372 12.71 -4.54 16.90
CA LYS A 372 14.08 -4.04 16.62
C LYS A 372 14.34 -3.87 15.12
N GLU A 373 13.42 -4.38 14.29
CA GLU A 373 13.49 -4.42 12.85
C GLU A 373 13.00 -3.08 12.25
N TYR A 374 13.69 -2.56 11.24
CA TYR A 374 13.32 -1.26 10.63
C TYR A 374 12.22 -1.35 9.59
N GLN A 375 12.00 -2.55 9.05
CA GLN A 375 10.91 -2.87 8.15
C GLN A 375 10.22 -4.10 8.72
N ARG A 376 8.91 -4.01 8.99
CA ARG A 376 8.18 -5.12 9.59
C ARG A 376 6.85 -5.39 8.89
N VAL A 377 6.51 -6.65 8.82
CA VAL A 377 5.14 -7.14 8.66
C VAL A 377 4.59 -7.49 10.05
N ARG A 378 3.29 -7.83 10.14
CA ARG A 378 2.63 -8.14 11.42
C ARG A 378 3.18 -9.35 12.15
N LEU A 379 3.70 -10.33 11.41
CA LEU A 379 4.28 -11.57 11.95
C LEU A 379 5.81 -11.55 11.75
N VAL A 380 6.58 -11.58 12.83
CA VAL A 380 8.04 -11.60 12.77
C VAL A 380 8.50 -13.03 12.49
N THR A 381 8.79 -13.29 11.22
CA THR A 381 9.33 -14.55 10.74
C THR A 381 10.36 -14.30 9.66
N ASP A 382 11.26 -15.26 9.51
CA ASP A 382 12.19 -15.34 8.41
C ASP A 382 11.96 -16.62 7.57
N ASP A 383 10.92 -17.40 7.86
CA ASP A 383 10.49 -18.55 7.07
C ASP A 383 9.49 -18.12 5.96
N GLU A 384 9.84 -18.31 4.67
CA GLU A 384 8.98 -17.96 3.52
C GLU A 384 7.70 -18.81 3.46
N ASP A 385 7.76 -20.08 3.87
CA ASP A 385 6.56 -20.92 3.96
C ASP A 385 5.59 -20.33 4.98
N VAL A 386 6.09 -19.82 6.10
CA VAL A 386 5.25 -19.13 7.08
C VAL A 386 4.65 -17.85 6.51
N VAL A 387 5.41 -17.06 5.73
CA VAL A 387 4.89 -15.85 5.07
C VAL A 387 3.75 -16.22 4.12
N ARG A 388 3.91 -17.26 3.30
CA ARG A 388 2.87 -17.74 2.37
C ARG A 388 1.62 -18.22 3.11
N LEU A 389 1.79 -19.06 4.14
CA LEU A 389 0.67 -19.53 4.97
C LEU A 389 -0.04 -18.36 5.67
N TYR A 390 0.71 -17.35 6.13
CA TYR A 390 0.19 -16.13 6.74
C TYR A 390 -0.70 -15.34 5.76
N GLU A 391 -0.26 -15.16 4.51
CA GLU A 391 -1.05 -14.46 3.49
C GLU A 391 -2.36 -15.21 3.20
N GLU A 392 -2.28 -16.53 3.00
CA GLU A 392 -3.46 -17.36 2.76
C GLU A 392 -4.43 -17.38 3.96
N LEU A 393 -3.90 -17.41 5.19
CA LEU A 393 -4.69 -17.32 6.42
C LEU A 393 -5.49 -16.01 6.47
N ASN A 394 -4.87 -14.89 6.12
CA ASN A 394 -5.56 -13.60 6.10
C ASN A 394 -6.67 -13.54 5.05
N ILE A 395 -6.47 -14.16 3.87
CA ILE A 395 -7.50 -14.26 2.83
C ILE A 395 -8.69 -15.09 3.35
N CYS A 396 -8.42 -16.27 3.93
CA CYS A 396 -9.46 -17.14 4.47
C CYS A 396 -10.26 -16.45 5.58
N ARG A 397 -9.57 -15.75 6.49
CA ARG A 397 -10.20 -15.00 7.59
C ARG A 397 -11.11 -13.87 7.08
N ASN A 398 -10.67 -13.13 6.07
CA ASN A 398 -11.46 -12.03 5.49
C ASN A 398 -12.73 -12.53 4.78
N ASN A 399 -12.70 -13.74 4.22
CA ASN A 399 -13.82 -14.37 3.52
C ASN A 399 -14.66 -15.30 4.40
N PHE A 400 -14.42 -15.32 5.72
CA PHE A 400 -15.11 -16.21 6.67
C PHE A 400 -14.98 -17.72 6.35
N ASP A 401 -13.91 -18.14 5.65
CA ASP A 401 -13.52 -19.55 5.55
C ASP A 401 -12.78 -19.98 6.82
N VAL A 402 -13.53 -20.08 7.91
CA VAL A 402 -12.99 -20.32 9.26
C VAL A 402 -12.27 -21.67 9.34
N LYS A 403 -12.79 -22.71 8.67
CA LYS A 403 -12.20 -24.07 8.72
C LYS A 403 -10.79 -24.07 8.14
N LYS A 404 -10.62 -23.49 6.94
CA LYS A 404 -9.31 -23.38 6.30
C LYS A 404 -8.38 -22.45 7.08
N ALA A 405 -8.91 -21.33 7.59
CA ALA A 405 -8.15 -20.42 8.44
C ALA A 405 -7.59 -21.11 9.70
N ARG A 406 -8.40 -21.93 10.39
CA ARG A 406 -7.96 -22.68 11.58
C ARG A 406 -6.85 -23.69 11.24
N TYR A 407 -6.96 -24.39 10.11
CA TYR A 407 -5.93 -25.32 9.64
C TYR A 407 -4.59 -24.62 9.35
N LEU A 408 -4.63 -23.48 8.67
CA LEU A 408 -3.43 -22.68 8.38
C LEU A 408 -2.82 -22.08 9.64
N PHE A 409 -3.65 -21.59 10.57
CA PHE A 409 -3.21 -21.05 11.86
C PHE A 409 -2.37 -22.07 12.66
N ASN A 410 -2.86 -23.30 12.80
CA ASN A 410 -2.14 -24.36 13.53
C ASN A 410 -0.79 -24.70 12.89
N GLN A 411 -0.69 -24.73 11.56
CA GLN A 411 0.58 -24.96 10.86
C GLN A 411 1.61 -23.85 11.11
N ILE A 412 1.16 -22.60 11.18
CA ILE A 412 2.05 -21.46 11.46
C ILE A 412 2.51 -21.50 12.92
N GLU A 413 1.64 -21.91 13.85
CA GLU A 413 1.96 -22.03 15.28
C GLU A 413 3.15 -22.95 15.53
N GLU A 414 3.21 -24.09 14.85
CA GLU A 414 4.28 -25.09 14.97
C GLU A 414 5.65 -24.56 14.51
N LYS A 415 5.67 -23.49 13.70
CA LYS A 415 6.88 -22.95 13.06
C LYS A 415 7.37 -21.64 13.69
N ILE A 416 6.60 -21.03 14.60
CA ILE A 416 6.87 -19.67 15.09
C ILE A 416 7.20 -19.61 16.58
N SER A 417 8.17 -18.76 16.93
CA SER A 417 8.48 -18.45 18.32
C SER A 417 7.50 -17.43 18.92
N LEU A 418 6.76 -17.85 19.94
CA LEU A 418 5.90 -16.99 20.77
C LEU A 418 6.66 -16.23 21.88
N ASN A 419 7.98 -16.40 21.97
CA ASN A 419 8.83 -15.59 22.86
C ASN A 419 9.03 -14.16 22.33
N ILE A 420 8.73 -13.92 21.06
CA ILE A 420 8.74 -12.61 20.43
C ILE A 420 7.38 -11.94 20.73
N PRO A 421 7.35 -10.77 21.41
CA PRO A 421 6.09 -10.12 21.80
C PRO A 421 5.15 -9.84 20.63
N GLU A 422 5.68 -9.45 19.47
CA GLU A 422 4.91 -9.19 18.25
C GLU A 422 4.22 -10.46 17.73
N ASN A 423 4.92 -11.61 17.76
CA ASN A 423 4.33 -12.89 17.37
C ASN A 423 3.26 -13.31 18.37
N LYS A 424 3.53 -13.17 19.67
CA LYS A 424 2.54 -13.45 20.72
C LYS A 424 1.29 -12.60 20.56
N GLN A 425 1.44 -11.30 20.31
CA GLN A 425 0.34 -10.38 20.01
C GLN A 425 -0.49 -10.88 18.82
N TYR A 426 0.18 -11.19 17.71
CA TYR A 426 -0.48 -11.69 16.49
C TYR A 426 -1.29 -12.95 16.77
N PHE A 427 -0.71 -13.93 17.46
CA PHE A 427 -1.38 -15.20 17.72
C PHE A 427 -2.62 -15.07 18.61
N ILE A 428 -2.55 -14.24 19.66
CA ILE A 428 -3.71 -13.97 20.52
C ILE A 428 -4.83 -13.30 19.72
N ASP A 429 -4.52 -12.32 18.87
CA ASP A 429 -5.47 -11.63 17.99
C ASP A 429 -6.15 -12.60 17.00
N ILE A 430 -5.39 -13.50 16.36
CA ILE A 430 -5.95 -14.46 15.42
C ILE A 430 -6.84 -15.47 16.13
N GLU A 431 -6.37 -16.05 17.23
CA GLU A 431 -7.13 -17.03 17.99
C GLU A 431 -8.46 -16.43 18.48
N ALA A 432 -8.43 -15.23 19.06
CA ALA A 432 -9.63 -14.50 19.47
C ALA A 432 -10.58 -14.25 18.30
N SER A 433 -10.06 -13.83 17.15
CA SER A 433 -10.87 -13.59 15.95
C SER A 433 -11.55 -14.85 15.43
N LEU A 434 -10.84 -15.98 15.41
CA LEU A 434 -11.41 -17.25 14.92
C LEU A 434 -12.44 -17.81 15.91
N ASP A 435 -12.18 -17.74 17.21
CA ASP A 435 -13.13 -18.16 18.24
C ASP A 435 -14.41 -17.30 18.22
N TRP A 436 -14.26 -15.99 17.99
CA TRP A 436 -15.40 -15.09 17.78
C TRP A 436 -16.21 -15.48 16.54
N MET A 437 -15.55 -15.73 15.40
CA MET A 437 -16.21 -16.14 14.16
C MET A 437 -16.95 -17.48 14.30
N GLU A 438 -16.49 -18.37 15.16
CA GLU A 438 -17.14 -19.64 15.47
C GLU A 438 -18.22 -19.55 16.56
N GLY A 439 -18.43 -18.36 17.15
CA GLY A 439 -19.38 -18.18 18.25
C GLY A 439 -18.97 -18.85 19.56
N LYS A 440 -17.67 -19.18 19.73
CA LYS A 440 -17.14 -19.81 20.96
C LYS A 440 -17.00 -18.82 22.12
N ILE A 441 -16.89 -17.53 21.82
CA ILE A 441 -16.72 -16.46 22.81
C ILE A 441 -17.72 -15.34 22.54
N ASN A 442 -18.10 -14.63 23.60
CA ASN A 442 -18.95 -13.43 23.51
C ASN A 442 -18.10 -12.17 23.27
N LYS A 443 -18.77 -11.01 23.15
CA LYS A 443 -18.11 -9.76 22.77
C LYS A 443 -17.19 -9.24 23.88
N GLU A 444 -17.55 -9.49 25.14
CA GLU A 444 -16.78 -9.11 26.32
C GLU A 444 -15.47 -9.91 26.40
N GLU A 445 -15.54 -11.23 26.25
CA GLU A 445 -14.37 -12.12 26.22
C GLU A 445 -13.48 -11.80 25.00
N PHE A 446 -14.08 -11.53 23.83
CA PHE A 446 -13.34 -11.09 22.66
C PHE A 446 -12.55 -9.79 22.94
N ALA A 447 -13.18 -8.78 23.54
CA ALA A 447 -12.51 -7.54 23.91
C ALA A 447 -11.37 -7.75 24.94
N LEU A 448 -11.56 -8.65 25.91
CA LEU A 448 -10.53 -9.00 26.88
C LEU A 448 -9.30 -9.66 26.23
N ARG A 449 -9.52 -10.55 25.25
CA ARG A 449 -8.41 -11.18 24.51
C ARG A 449 -7.67 -10.20 23.61
N GLU A 450 -8.38 -9.28 22.96
CA GLU A 450 -7.78 -8.19 22.18
C GLU A 450 -6.98 -7.23 23.07
N GLU A 451 -7.46 -6.95 24.29
CA GLU A 451 -6.67 -6.22 25.29
C GLU A 451 -5.39 -6.96 25.67
N LYS A 452 -5.47 -8.27 25.90
CA LYS A 452 -4.31 -9.12 26.20
C LYS A 452 -3.31 -9.12 25.04
N ALA A 453 -3.78 -9.18 23.79
CA ALA A 453 -2.95 -9.05 22.60
C ALA A 453 -2.26 -7.67 22.57
N LEU A 454 -3.01 -6.59 22.81
CA LEU A 454 -2.49 -5.22 22.82
C LEU A 454 -1.39 -5.02 23.90
N ARG A 455 -1.61 -5.55 25.10
CA ARG A 455 -0.66 -5.48 26.24
C ARG A 455 0.65 -6.23 26.02
N CYS A 456 0.77 -7.05 24.96
CA CYS A 456 2.04 -7.68 24.60
C CYS A 456 3.09 -6.66 24.12
N THR A 457 2.67 -5.56 23.49
CA THR A 457 3.58 -4.57 22.87
C THR A 457 3.31 -3.12 23.29
N LEU A 458 2.15 -2.84 23.88
CA LEU A 458 1.76 -1.50 24.31
C LEU A 458 1.30 -1.48 25.77
N ASN A 459 1.84 -0.56 26.57
CA ASN A 459 1.13 -0.19 27.80
C ASN A 459 -0.07 0.70 27.43
N ILE A 460 -1.27 0.28 27.85
CA ILE A 460 -2.53 0.91 27.48
C ILE A 460 -3.13 1.75 28.60
N ASP A 461 -2.50 1.75 29.78
CA ASP A 461 -2.95 2.54 30.92
C ASP A 461 -2.93 4.03 30.51
N ASP A 462 -4.05 4.74 30.72
CA ASP A 462 -4.27 6.16 30.37
C ASP A 462 -4.13 6.53 28.87
N LEU A 463 -4.17 5.55 27.95
CA LEU A 463 -3.98 5.78 26.51
C LEU A 463 -4.89 6.88 25.90
N PRO A 464 -6.21 6.96 26.23
CA PRO A 464 -7.11 7.99 25.70
C PRO A 464 -6.66 9.44 25.96
N ASP A 465 -6.01 9.69 27.09
CA ASP A 465 -5.63 11.02 27.57
C ASP A 465 -4.30 11.52 26.97
N ILE A 466 -3.61 10.68 26.20
CA ILE A 466 -2.32 11.03 25.61
C ILE A 466 -2.51 11.88 24.34
N ASN A 467 -1.88 13.06 24.32
CA ASN A 467 -1.98 14.00 23.20
C ASN A 467 -1.25 13.55 21.92
N GLU A 468 -0.02 13.05 22.05
CA GLU A 468 0.84 12.64 20.92
C GLU A 468 1.10 11.14 21.01
N ILE A 469 0.66 10.40 19.99
CA ILE A 469 0.59 8.94 20.03
C ILE A 469 1.26 8.34 18.80
N PHE A 470 1.97 7.23 19.01
CA PHE A 470 2.45 6.35 17.95
C PHE A 470 1.89 4.95 18.22
N LEU A 471 1.15 4.40 17.27
CA LEU A 471 0.63 3.04 17.30
C LEU A 471 1.14 2.26 16.09
N THR A 472 1.46 0.99 16.31
CA THR A 472 1.73 0.03 15.23
C THR A 472 0.43 -0.34 14.51
N GLU A 473 0.51 -0.92 13.31
CA GLU A 473 -0.72 -1.40 12.64
C GLU A 473 -1.44 -2.45 13.48
N MET A 474 -0.67 -3.31 14.16
CA MET A 474 -1.21 -4.35 15.03
C MET A 474 -1.89 -3.76 16.27
N GLU A 475 -1.26 -2.78 16.92
CA GLU A 475 -1.85 -2.09 18.07
C GLU A 475 -3.16 -1.39 17.67
N MET A 476 -3.21 -0.73 16.51
CA MET A 476 -4.47 -0.15 15.98
C MET A 476 -5.52 -1.21 15.70
N SER A 477 -5.12 -2.38 15.17
CA SER A 477 -6.02 -3.50 14.92
C SER A 477 -6.66 -4.00 16.22
N CYS A 478 -5.85 -4.23 17.25
CA CYS A 478 -6.36 -4.68 18.56
C CYS A 478 -7.25 -3.62 19.21
N ILE A 479 -6.90 -2.33 19.17
CA ILE A 479 -7.76 -1.24 19.68
C ILE A 479 -9.11 -1.25 18.95
N ARG A 480 -9.08 -1.29 17.61
CA ARG A 480 -10.27 -1.37 16.76
C ARG A 480 -11.18 -2.53 17.15
N LYS A 481 -10.61 -3.72 17.31
CA LYS A 481 -11.35 -4.94 17.63
C LYS A 481 -11.87 -4.94 19.06
N ARG A 482 -11.06 -4.52 20.03
CA ARG A 482 -11.43 -4.40 21.47
C ARG A 482 -12.68 -3.57 21.65
N MET A 483 -12.84 -2.48 20.90
CA MET A 483 -14.01 -1.59 21.02
C MET A 483 -15.36 -2.30 20.91
N ARG A 484 -15.45 -3.44 20.20
CA ARG A 484 -16.71 -4.19 20.05
C ARG A 484 -17.35 -4.63 21.37
N GLY A 485 -16.53 -4.88 22.40
CA GLY A 485 -16.98 -5.29 23.73
C GLY A 485 -16.96 -4.18 24.78
N LEU A 486 -16.68 -2.93 24.40
CA LEU A 486 -16.62 -1.81 25.34
C LEU A 486 -17.98 -1.12 25.51
N GLU A 487 -18.20 -0.60 26.72
CA GLU A 487 -19.33 0.27 27.05
C GLU A 487 -19.32 1.58 26.26
N LYS A 488 -20.51 2.17 26.04
CA LYS A 488 -20.70 3.34 25.14
C LYS A 488 -19.75 4.50 25.48
N THR A 489 -19.54 4.78 26.77
CA THR A 489 -18.66 5.87 27.24
C THR A 489 -17.19 5.59 26.92
N GLU A 490 -16.66 4.43 27.32
CA GLU A 490 -15.26 4.06 27.08
C GLU A 490 -14.97 3.94 25.58
N LYS A 491 -15.88 3.31 24.84
CA LYS A 491 -15.82 3.23 23.38
C LYS A 491 -15.73 4.62 22.74
N GLY A 492 -16.50 5.59 23.24
CA GLY A 492 -16.46 6.97 22.79
C GLY A 492 -15.09 7.64 22.92
N GLU A 493 -14.33 7.32 23.96
CA GLU A 493 -12.97 7.85 24.16
C GLU A 493 -11.96 7.27 23.17
N TYR A 494 -12.04 5.97 22.89
CA TYR A 494 -11.20 5.34 21.85
C TYR A 494 -11.54 5.83 20.43
N ILE A 495 -12.82 6.08 20.14
CA ILE A 495 -13.21 6.70 18.87
C ILE A 495 -12.55 8.08 18.73
N LYS A 496 -12.66 8.94 19.75
CA LYS A 496 -12.01 10.28 19.74
C LYS A 496 -10.49 10.17 19.55
N LEU A 497 -9.85 9.20 20.21
CA LEU A 497 -8.41 8.96 20.08
C LEU A 497 -8.01 8.63 18.64
N LEU A 498 -8.74 7.71 17.98
CA LEU A 498 -8.43 7.30 16.61
C LEU A 498 -8.77 8.39 15.57
N LEU A 499 -9.85 9.15 15.78
CA LEU A 499 -10.16 10.33 14.98
C LEU A 499 -9.02 11.36 15.07
N ARG A 500 -8.61 11.72 16.29
CA ARG A 500 -7.49 12.63 16.56
C ARG A 500 -6.19 12.14 15.93
N PHE A 501 -5.95 10.83 15.96
CA PHE A 501 -4.78 10.22 15.34
C PHE A 501 -4.74 10.52 13.83
N PHE A 502 -5.80 10.20 13.08
CA PHE A 502 -5.83 10.39 11.63
C PHE A 502 -6.01 11.85 11.19
N GLU A 503 -6.60 12.71 12.01
CA GLU A 503 -6.64 14.16 11.76
C GLU A 503 -5.23 14.77 11.61
N GLN A 504 -4.23 14.23 12.34
CA GLN A 504 -2.84 14.72 12.22
C GLN A 504 -2.26 14.43 10.83
N TYR A 505 -2.55 13.25 10.27
CA TYR A 505 -2.14 12.87 8.92
C TYR A 505 -2.89 13.69 7.88
N GLU A 506 -4.18 13.92 8.08
CA GLU A 506 -4.96 14.78 7.19
C GLU A 506 -4.39 16.19 7.09
N ARG A 507 -4.08 16.83 8.23
CA ARG A 507 -3.52 18.19 8.26
C ARG A 507 -2.19 18.29 7.50
N LYS A 508 -1.42 17.20 7.44
CA LYS A 508 -0.15 17.10 6.70
C LYS A 508 -0.31 16.58 5.26
N LYS A 509 -1.54 16.32 4.81
CA LYS A 509 -1.86 15.68 3.53
C LYS A 509 -1.21 14.28 3.39
N GLU A 510 -1.10 13.53 4.49
CA GLU A 510 -0.43 12.23 4.61
C GLU A 510 -1.41 11.04 4.64
N LEU A 511 -2.73 11.26 4.51
CA LEU A 511 -3.72 10.17 4.58
C LEU A 511 -3.48 9.07 3.54
N SER A 512 -3.06 9.45 2.33
CA SER A 512 -2.69 8.52 1.25
C SER A 512 -1.54 7.59 1.63
N ASP A 513 -0.64 8.02 2.51
CA ASP A 513 0.52 7.23 2.95
C ASP A 513 0.14 6.16 3.98
N CYS A 514 -1.03 6.34 4.61
CA CYS A 514 -1.62 5.40 5.56
C CYS A 514 -2.95 4.80 5.11
N ILE A 515 -3.30 4.91 3.83
CA ILE A 515 -4.68 4.73 3.36
C ILE A 515 -5.31 3.41 3.79
N SER A 516 -4.61 2.27 3.75
CA SER A 516 -5.25 1.01 4.13
C SER A 516 -5.48 0.86 5.63
N MET A 517 -4.69 1.52 6.49
CA MET A 517 -4.99 1.57 7.93
C MET A 517 -6.07 2.59 8.24
N TYR A 518 -6.08 3.72 7.52
CA TYR A 518 -7.16 4.69 7.60
C TYR A 518 -8.50 4.05 7.23
N GLU A 519 -8.63 3.41 6.06
CA GLU A 519 -9.82 2.66 5.65
C GLU A 519 -10.23 1.63 6.72
N PHE A 520 -9.31 0.77 7.13
CA PHE A 520 -9.58 -0.33 8.06
C PHE A 520 -10.14 0.16 9.40
N VAL A 521 -9.56 1.23 9.96
CA VAL A 521 -9.99 1.79 11.24
C VAL A 521 -11.25 2.62 11.07
N MET A 522 -11.27 3.55 10.11
CA MET A 522 -12.31 4.59 10.03
C MET A 522 -13.66 4.05 9.59
N VAL A 523 -13.70 3.00 8.76
CA VAL A 523 -14.97 2.28 8.48
C VAL A 523 -15.59 1.81 9.79
N SER A 524 -14.79 1.26 10.71
CA SER A 524 -15.32 0.84 12.01
C SER A 524 -15.76 2.02 12.86
N MET A 525 -15.11 3.19 12.73
CA MET A 525 -15.47 4.39 13.51
C MET A 525 -16.80 4.97 13.04
N ALA A 526 -17.03 5.04 11.72
CA ALA A 526 -18.29 5.46 11.14
C ALA A 526 -19.45 4.58 11.62
N ASN A 527 -19.32 3.26 11.47
CA ASN A 527 -20.31 2.29 11.94
C ASN A 527 -20.64 2.45 13.44
N GLU A 528 -19.63 2.55 14.30
CA GLU A 528 -19.86 2.72 15.74
C GLU A 528 -20.50 4.07 16.07
N LEU A 529 -20.16 5.15 15.36
CA LEU A 529 -20.81 6.45 15.53
C LEU A 529 -22.27 6.43 15.08
N GLY A 530 -22.58 5.75 13.96
CA GLY A 530 -23.94 5.53 13.48
C GLY A 530 -24.79 4.77 14.50
N ASN A 531 -24.26 3.68 15.07
CA ASN A 531 -24.89 2.93 16.17
C ASN A 531 -25.06 3.74 17.48
N MET A 532 -24.36 4.87 17.61
CA MET A 532 -24.49 5.81 18.73
C MET A 532 -25.38 7.02 18.39
N ASP A 533 -26.16 6.95 17.32
CA ASP A 533 -27.07 8.00 16.83
C ASP A 533 -26.34 9.27 16.32
N LYS A 534 -25.06 9.14 15.97
CA LYS A 534 -24.23 10.24 15.41
C LYS A 534 -24.16 10.18 13.88
N HIS A 535 -25.31 9.98 13.24
CA HIS A 535 -25.44 9.69 11.81
C HIS A 535 -24.71 10.67 10.88
N GLN A 536 -24.86 11.99 11.09
CA GLN A 536 -24.20 12.97 10.24
C GLN A 536 -22.66 12.88 10.31
N THR A 537 -22.13 12.54 11.48
CA THR A 537 -20.67 12.39 11.65
C THR A 537 -20.20 11.11 10.96
N ALA A 538 -20.95 10.01 11.06
CA ALA A 538 -20.67 8.78 10.34
C ALA A 538 -20.64 9.02 8.81
N ILE A 539 -21.70 9.63 8.26
CA ILE A 539 -21.79 9.99 6.83
C ILE A 539 -20.59 10.80 6.36
N ASN A 540 -20.17 11.81 7.13
CA ASN A 540 -19.02 12.64 6.77
C ASN A 540 -17.71 11.84 6.74
N ILE A 541 -17.54 10.89 7.66
CA ILE A 541 -16.39 9.99 7.69
C ILE A 541 -16.41 9.07 6.47
N ASP A 542 -17.55 8.43 6.16
CA ASP A 542 -17.67 7.54 5.00
C ASP A 542 -17.43 8.23 3.67
N LYS A 543 -18.00 9.43 3.48
CA LYS A 543 -17.72 10.24 2.29
C LYS A 543 -16.23 10.51 2.13
N LYS A 544 -15.54 10.78 3.23
CA LYS A 544 -14.09 10.97 3.20
C LYS A 544 -13.31 9.68 2.94
N ILE A 545 -13.75 8.54 3.49
CA ILE A 545 -13.19 7.21 3.19
C ILE A 545 -13.28 6.94 1.69
N ILE A 546 -14.45 7.16 1.07
CA ILE A 546 -14.66 6.96 -0.37
C ILE A 546 -13.72 7.86 -1.15
N LYS A 547 -13.68 9.17 -0.84
CA LYS A 547 -12.80 10.13 -1.53
C LYS A 547 -11.34 9.71 -1.52
N GLU A 548 -10.79 9.39 -0.34
CA GLU A 548 -9.38 9.03 -0.20
C GLU A 548 -9.05 7.64 -0.78
N SER A 549 -9.99 6.69 -0.72
CA SER A 549 -9.84 5.37 -1.36
C SER A 549 -9.77 5.50 -2.88
N LEU A 550 -10.67 6.29 -3.49
CA LEU A 550 -10.71 6.52 -4.94
C LEU A 550 -9.45 7.24 -5.44
N LYS A 551 -8.95 8.25 -4.71
CA LYS A 551 -7.67 8.90 -5.00
C LYS A 551 -6.51 7.90 -5.03
N CYS A 552 -6.51 6.94 -4.11
CA CYS A 552 -5.49 5.89 -4.04
C CYS A 552 -5.79 4.68 -4.95
N LYS A 553 -6.84 4.75 -5.79
CA LYS A 553 -7.30 3.66 -6.68
C LYS A 553 -7.57 2.36 -5.92
N ARG A 554 -8.19 2.46 -4.75
CA ARG A 554 -8.59 1.36 -3.87
C ARG A 554 -10.12 1.27 -3.80
N LEU A 555 -10.65 0.05 -3.86
CA LEU A 555 -12.10 -0.17 -3.98
C LEU A 555 -12.73 -0.92 -2.79
N TRP A 556 -11.94 -1.60 -1.97
CA TRP A 556 -12.47 -2.50 -0.93
C TRP A 556 -13.39 -1.82 0.09
N ALA A 557 -13.13 -0.56 0.45
CA ALA A 557 -13.96 0.16 1.42
C ALA A 557 -15.22 0.79 0.79
N VAL A 558 -15.29 0.90 -0.54
CA VAL A 558 -16.32 1.71 -1.23
C VAL A 558 -17.72 1.15 -1.01
N SER A 559 -17.95 -0.15 -1.24
CA SER A 559 -19.27 -0.77 -1.07
C SER A 559 -19.81 -0.60 0.36
N ASN A 560 -18.98 -0.92 1.37
CA ASN A 560 -19.38 -0.80 2.77
C ASN A 560 -19.67 0.65 3.18
N SER A 561 -18.84 1.62 2.76
CA SER A 561 -19.08 3.03 3.09
C SER A 561 -20.30 3.60 2.36
N LEU A 562 -20.59 3.18 1.13
CA LEU A 562 -21.84 3.56 0.44
C LEU A 562 -23.07 3.02 1.18
N TYR A 563 -23.00 1.78 1.64
CA TYR A 563 -24.08 1.18 2.43
C TYR A 563 -24.26 1.87 3.79
N ASP A 564 -23.17 2.19 4.50
CA ASP A 564 -23.21 2.87 5.79
C ASP A 564 -23.82 4.29 5.64
N ILE A 565 -23.47 5.01 4.57
CA ILE A 565 -24.14 6.29 4.23
C ILE A 565 -25.64 6.09 4.03
N LEU A 566 -26.04 5.12 3.20
CA LEU A 566 -27.45 4.87 2.90
C LEU A 566 -28.25 4.51 4.16
N TRP A 567 -27.67 3.68 5.03
CA TRP A 567 -28.28 3.32 6.31
C TRP A 567 -28.42 4.52 7.24
N ASN A 568 -27.36 5.31 7.44
CA ASN A 568 -27.41 6.49 8.31
C ASN A 568 -28.39 7.57 7.79
N GLU A 569 -28.47 7.78 6.47
CA GLU A 569 -29.46 8.68 5.89
C GLU A 569 -30.89 8.18 6.15
N SER A 570 -31.10 6.85 6.13
CA SER A 570 -32.41 6.25 6.43
C SER A 570 -32.80 6.46 7.89
N GLU A 571 -31.87 6.25 8.83
CA GLU A 571 -32.10 6.49 10.26
C GLU A 571 -32.38 7.97 10.54
N GLN A 572 -31.68 8.90 9.88
CA GLN A 572 -31.97 10.34 9.98
C GLN A 572 -33.39 10.67 9.51
N ALA A 573 -33.81 10.16 8.34
CA ALA A 573 -35.15 10.38 7.83
C ALA A 573 -36.22 9.86 8.81
N ILE A 574 -36.02 8.65 9.36
CA ILE A 574 -36.93 8.07 10.36
C ILE A 574 -37.03 8.96 11.61
N ASN A 575 -35.89 9.46 12.11
CA ASN A 575 -35.86 10.35 13.27
C ASN A 575 -36.55 11.70 13.01
N GLU A 576 -36.58 12.14 11.75
CA GLU A 576 -37.29 13.35 11.30
C GLU A 576 -38.77 13.10 10.97
N GLY A 577 -39.25 11.85 11.10
CA GLY A 577 -40.63 11.45 10.78
C GLY A 577 -40.90 11.26 9.29
N ASP A 578 -39.84 11.15 8.48
CA ASP A 578 -39.87 10.88 7.05
C ASP A 578 -39.32 9.47 6.74
N LYS A 579 -39.25 9.11 5.46
CA LYS A 579 -38.62 7.88 4.99
C LYS A 579 -37.90 8.11 3.66
N ILE A 580 -36.75 7.47 3.51
CA ILE A 580 -36.10 7.40 2.19
C ILE A 580 -37.05 6.71 1.19
N SER A 581 -37.09 7.23 -0.04
CA SER A 581 -37.89 6.62 -1.10
C SER A 581 -37.38 5.22 -1.44
N LYS A 582 -38.30 4.31 -1.77
CA LYS A 582 -37.96 2.93 -2.19
C LYS A 582 -36.99 2.93 -3.36
N ASP A 583 -37.16 3.84 -4.31
CA ASP A 583 -36.28 3.98 -5.46
C ASP A 583 -34.85 4.35 -5.05
N LYS A 584 -34.68 5.31 -4.13
CA LYS A 584 -33.35 5.70 -3.63
C LYS A 584 -32.68 4.54 -2.87
N MET A 585 -33.43 3.81 -2.04
CA MET A 585 -32.93 2.65 -1.32
C MET A 585 -32.48 1.54 -2.29
N THR A 586 -33.34 1.20 -3.25
CA THR A 586 -33.07 0.17 -4.26
C THR A 586 -31.85 0.51 -5.10
N GLU A 587 -31.76 1.74 -5.59
CA GLU A 587 -30.64 2.22 -6.40
C GLU A 587 -29.33 2.23 -5.59
N GLY A 588 -29.35 2.73 -4.35
CA GLY A 588 -28.18 2.72 -3.48
C GLY A 588 -27.67 1.30 -3.18
N LEU A 589 -28.57 0.37 -2.90
CA LEU A 589 -28.22 -1.04 -2.67
C LEU A 589 -27.64 -1.70 -3.93
N ARG A 590 -28.20 -1.45 -5.12
CA ARG A 590 -27.65 -1.95 -6.38
C ARG A 590 -26.22 -1.47 -6.63
N GLN A 591 -25.93 -0.20 -6.34
CA GLN A 591 -24.57 0.34 -6.43
C GLN A 591 -23.63 -0.38 -5.46
N CYS A 592 -24.06 -0.58 -4.21
CA CYS A 592 -23.26 -1.31 -3.22
C CYS A 592 -22.95 -2.74 -3.69
N ILE A 593 -23.96 -3.45 -4.21
CA ILE A 593 -23.84 -4.82 -4.74
C ILE A 593 -22.83 -4.85 -5.90
N ALA A 594 -22.93 -3.93 -6.87
CA ALA A 594 -22.02 -3.88 -8.00
C ALA A 594 -20.55 -3.73 -7.57
N PHE A 595 -20.26 -2.85 -6.60
CA PHE A 595 -18.91 -2.71 -6.07
C PHE A 595 -18.43 -3.93 -5.28
N SER A 596 -19.28 -4.54 -4.45
CA SER A 596 -18.93 -5.75 -3.70
C SER A 596 -18.68 -6.93 -4.64
N HIS A 597 -19.49 -7.05 -5.69
CA HIS A 597 -19.37 -8.07 -6.72
C HIS A 597 -18.08 -7.91 -7.51
N PHE A 598 -17.79 -6.69 -7.97
CA PHE A 598 -16.53 -6.39 -8.65
C PHE A 598 -15.32 -6.75 -7.77
N CYS A 599 -15.36 -6.48 -6.46
CA CYS A 599 -14.25 -6.79 -5.54
C CYS A 599 -14.28 -8.22 -4.98
N ARG A 600 -15.17 -9.11 -5.45
CA ARG A 600 -15.38 -10.48 -4.94
C ARG A 600 -15.59 -10.55 -3.42
N GLN A 601 -16.31 -9.58 -2.86
CA GLN A 601 -16.65 -9.54 -1.44
C GLN A 601 -17.91 -10.38 -1.16
N ILE A 602 -17.81 -11.70 -1.38
CA ILE A 602 -18.96 -12.63 -1.42
C ILE A 602 -19.86 -12.52 -0.19
N TYR A 603 -19.27 -12.39 1.01
CA TYR A 603 -20.04 -12.26 2.25
C TYR A 603 -20.86 -10.96 2.31
N ILE A 604 -20.24 -9.83 1.92
CA ILE A 604 -20.89 -8.52 1.89
C ILE A 604 -21.97 -8.47 0.80
N GLU A 605 -21.66 -8.98 -0.39
CA GLU A 605 -22.60 -9.06 -1.50
C GLU A 605 -23.86 -9.84 -1.11
N LYS A 606 -23.70 -11.00 -0.46
CA LYS A 606 -24.83 -11.79 0.05
C LYS A 606 -25.69 -10.99 1.03
N PHE A 607 -25.06 -10.32 2.00
CA PHE A 607 -25.76 -9.47 2.97
C PHE A 607 -26.55 -8.34 2.29
N LEU A 608 -25.94 -7.66 1.32
CA LEU A 608 -26.58 -6.57 0.57
C LEU A 608 -27.74 -7.06 -0.29
N CYS A 609 -27.59 -8.22 -0.93
CA CYS A 609 -28.67 -8.88 -1.65
C CYS A 609 -29.85 -9.21 -0.72
N GLU A 610 -29.60 -9.77 0.47
CA GLU A 610 -30.66 -10.03 1.46
C GLU A 610 -31.40 -8.74 1.87
N LYS A 611 -30.68 -7.62 2.02
CA LYS A 611 -31.29 -6.31 2.30
C LYS A 611 -32.13 -5.78 1.14
N LEU A 612 -31.70 -5.99 -0.10
CA LEU A 612 -32.45 -5.58 -1.29
C LEU A 612 -33.80 -6.32 -1.41
N HIS A 613 -33.88 -7.58 -0.98
CA HIS A 613 -35.15 -8.32 -0.96
C HIS A 613 -36.09 -7.86 0.16
N GLN A 614 -35.59 -7.13 1.16
CA GLN A 614 -36.35 -6.61 2.30
C GLN A 614 -36.83 -5.17 2.11
N SER A 615 -36.19 -4.39 1.22
CA SER A 615 -36.56 -3.01 0.85
C SER A 615 -37.69 -2.95 -0.17
#